data_AF-A0A1B6KYJ0-F1
#
_entry.id   AF-A0A1B6KYJ0-F1
#
_cell.length_a   1.000
_cell.length_b   1.000
_cell.length_c   1.000
_cell.angle_alpha   90.00
_cell.angle_beta   90.00
_cell.angle_gamma   90.00
#
_symmetry.space_group_name_H-M   'P 1'
#
loop_
_entity.id
_entity.type
_entity.pdbx_description
1 polymer ?
#
loop_
_entity_poly.entity_id
_entity_poly.type
_entity_poly.pdbx_seq_one_letter_code
_entity_poly.pdbx_strand_id
1 'polypeptide(L)'
;HLTHNNLLSLKNLLAMENWDPVINSTEMNEAYLHFDTSLQFALDWTCPKMKTQDKQRKGKLLSYTTEIATLKEEFLKAQDKYLLTGSENDKQNASTLKKTYDQKLKQSRQHANARYIHQADNKSKAIWSTINNER
;
A
#
# COMPACT_ATOMS: atom_id res chain seq x y z
N HIS A 1 2.26 11.85 6.71
CA HIS A 1 3.28 10.97 7.32
C HIS A 1 3.60 11.50 8.70
N LEU A 2 3.32 10.73 9.77
CA LEU A 2 3.73 11.05 11.13
C LEU A 2 5.19 10.61 11.30
N THR A 3 6.12 11.55 11.20
CA THR A 3 7.54 11.27 11.42
C THR A 3 7.87 11.36 12.91
N HIS A 4 8.96 10.73 13.34
CA HIS A 4 9.39 10.76 14.74
C HIS A 4 9.58 12.20 15.26
N ASN A 5 10.17 13.07 14.44
CA ASN A 5 10.38 14.48 14.79
C ASN A 5 9.07 15.26 14.93
N ASN A 6 8.10 15.02 14.05
CA ASN A 6 6.79 15.67 14.13
C ASN A 6 6.04 15.23 15.40
N LEU A 7 6.12 13.95 15.76
CA LEU A 7 5.53 13.41 16.99
C LEU A 7 6.21 13.95 18.26
N LEU A 8 7.53 14.14 18.24
CA LEU A 8 8.25 14.73 19.36
C LEU A 8 7.85 16.21 19.56
N SER A 9 7.75 16.96 18.46
CA SER A 9 7.27 18.35 18.49
C SER A 9 5.82 18.45 18.98
N LEU A 10 4.95 17.52 18.55
CA LEU A 10 3.56 17.44 19.03
C LEU A 10 3.49 17.22 20.54
N LYS A 11 4.27 16.26 21.05
CA LYS A 11 4.34 15.97 22.48
C LYS A 11 4.79 17.19 23.29
N ASN A 12 5.82 17.89 22.82
CA ASN A 12 6.33 19.08 23.49
C ASN A 12 5.32 20.22 23.48
N LEU A 13 4.60 20.42 22.37
CA LEU A 13 3.58 21.47 22.23
C LEU A 13 2.41 21.23 23.18
N LEU A 14 1.86 20.01 23.22
CA LEU A 14 0.76 19.64 24.13
C LEU A 14 1.17 19.72 25.62
N ALA A 15 2.45 19.47 25.93
CA ALA A 15 2.97 19.60 27.29
C ALA A 15 3.10 21.06 27.75
N MET A 16 3.21 22.01 26.82
CA MET A 16 3.27 23.45 27.11
C MET A 16 1.89 24.12 27.09
N GLU A 17 0.87 23.43 26.61
CA GLU A 17 -0.47 23.97 26.46
C GLU A 17 -1.19 24.08 27.80
N ASN A 18 -2.01 25.13 27.95
CA ASN A 18 -2.78 25.33 29.17
C ASN A 18 -4.09 24.51 29.13
N TRP A 19 -4.19 23.54 30.02
CA TRP A 19 -5.35 22.66 30.15
C TRP A 19 -6.37 23.12 31.20
N ASP A 20 -6.13 24.23 31.90
CA ASP A 20 -7.08 24.85 32.83
C ASP A 20 -8.51 24.99 32.27
N PRO A 21 -8.74 25.44 31.02
CA PRO A 21 -10.10 25.54 30.47
C PRO A 21 -10.76 24.19 30.19
N VAL A 22 -9.99 23.10 30.08
CA VAL A 22 -10.52 21.73 29.90
C VAL A 22 -10.78 21.07 31.26
N ILE A 23 -9.93 21.35 32.26
CA ILE A 23 -10.01 20.75 33.60
C ILE A 23 -11.07 21.45 34.46
N ASN A 24 -11.22 22.77 34.32
CA ASN A 24 -12.11 23.59 35.16
C ASN A 24 -13.46 23.91 34.49
N SER A 25 -13.71 23.43 33.28
CA SER A 25 -15.00 23.63 32.60
C SER A 25 -16.12 22.90 33.34
N THR A 26 -17.22 23.59 33.58
CA THR A 26 -18.42 23.04 34.22
C THR A 26 -19.28 22.22 33.25
N GLU A 27 -19.15 22.48 31.94
CA GLU A 27 -19.90 21.80 30.89
C GLU A 27 -19.01 20.86 30.07
N MET A 28 -19.46 19.62 29.91
CA MET A 28 -18.75 18.58 29.17
C MET A 28 -18.46 18.97 27.71
N ASN A 29 -19.41 19.64 27.05
CA ASN A 29 -19.26 20.05 25.66
C ASN A 29 -18.21 21.14 25.49
N GLU A 30 -18.12 22.10 26.42
CA GLU A 30 -17.11 23.13 26.41
C GLU A 30 -15.71 22.53 26.67
N ALA A 31 -15.61 21.61 27.64
CA ALA A 31 -14.39 20.85 27.91
C ALA A 31 -13.87 20.15 26.65
N TYR A 32 -14.77 19.45 25.96
CA TYR A 32 -14.46 18.70 24.75
C TYR A 32 -14.04 19.62 23.61
N LEU A 33 -14.73 20.75 23.42
CA LEU A 33 -14.43 21.69 22.35
C LEU A 33 -13.08 22.37 22.56
N HIS A 34 -12.73 22.72 23.81
CA HIS A 34 -11.40 23.23 24.13
C HIS A 34 -10.31 22.18 23.88
N PHE A 35 -10.54 20.93 24.27
CA PHE A 35 -9.60 19.85 24.00
C PHE A 35 -9.41 19.60 22.49
N ASP A 36 -10.50 19.50 21.73
CA ASP A 36 -10.47 19.20 20.30
C ASP A 36 -9.80 20.33 19.51
N THR A 37 -10.11 21.59 19.84
CA THR A 37 -9.49 22.74 19.15
C THR A 37 -7.99 22.83 19.42
N SER A 38 -7.55 22.66 20.67
CA SER A 38 -6.13 22.58 21.04
C SER A 38 -5.40 21.43 20.35
N LEU A 39 -5.99 20.23 20.36
CA LEU A 39 -5.39 19.06 19.72
C LEU A 39 -5.29 19.22 18.20
N GLN A 40 -6.34 19.73 17.54
CA GLN A 40 -6.32 19.98 16.11
C GLN A 40 -5.28 21.04 15.74
N PHE A 41 -5.18 22.12 16.51
CA PHE A 41 -4.16 23.14 16.30
C PHE A 41 -2.74 22.56 16.41
N ALA A 42 -2.46 21.78 17.46
CA ALA A 42 -1.17 21.14 17.65
C ALA A 42 -0.83 20.15 16.53
N LEU A 43 -1.82 19.40 16.04
CA LEU A 43 -1.68 18.48 14.91
C LEU A 43 -1.41 19.20 13.60
N ASP A 44 -2.14 20.27 13.29
CA ASP A 44 -1.94 21.03 12.06
C ASP A 44 -0.60 21.75 12.04
N TRP A 45 -0.13 22.23 13.19
CA TRP A 45 1.17 22.88 13.33
C TRP A 45 2.35 21.92 13.18
N THR A 46 2.27 20.74 13.81
CA THR A 46 3.42 19.82 13.88
C THR A 46 3.39 18.73 12.80
N CYS A 47 2.20 18.40 12.28
CA CYS A 47 1.98 17.30 11.35
C CYS A 47 1.21 17.76 10.10
N PRO A 48 1.73 18.73 9.32
CA PRO A 48 1.02 19.25 8.15
C PRO A 48 0.72 18.15 7.13
N LYS A 49 -0.49 18.16 6.58
CA LYS A 49 -0.93 17.22 5.53
C LYS A 49 -0.19 17.49 4.23
N MET A 50 0.98 16.85 4.07
CA MET A 50 1.74 16.94 2.83
C MET A 50 1.08 16.09 1.73
N LYS A 51 0.82 16.70 0.58
CA LYS A 51 0.47 15.97 -0.65
C LYS A 51 1.71 15.22 -1.13
N THR A 52 1.89 13.99 -0.69
CA THR A 52 2.89 13.10 -1.30
C THR A 52 2.44 12.82 -2.72
N GLN A 53 3.22 13.26 -3.71
CA GLN A 53 3.06 12.76 -5.07
C GLN A 53 3.43 11.28 -5.03
N ASP A 54 2.45 10.41 -5.21
CA ASP A 54 2.73 9.03 -5.58
C ASP A 54 3.49 9.09 -6.90
N LYS A 55 4.82 8.93 -6.82
CA LYS A 55 5.61 8.56 -7.99
C LYS A 55 5.11 7.18 -8.36
N GLN A 56 4.07 7.14 -9.18
CA GLN A 56 3.65 5.97 -9.93
C GLN A 56 4.92 5.49 -10.63
N ARG A 57 5.61 4.52 -10.00
CA ARG A 57 6.65 3.78 -10.68
C ARG A 57 5.91 3.25 -11.89
N LYS A 58 6.27 3.72 -13.09
CA LYS A 58 5.79 3.16 -14.34
C LYS A 58 6.36 1.74 -14.42
N GLY A 59 5.86 0.85 -13.56
CA GLY A 59 6.07 -0.57 -13.70
C GLY A 59 5.59 -0.89 -15.09
N LYS A 60 6.42 -1.60 -15.86
CA LYS A 60 6.02 -2.13 -17.16
C LYS A 60 4.62 -2.71 -16.97
N LEU A 61 3.64 -2.11 -17.64
CA LEU A 61 2.26 -2.55 -17.58
C LEU A 61 2.29 -4.02 -17.99
N LEU A 62 2.15 -4.92 -17.02
CA LEU A 62 1.97 -6.32 -17.33
C LEU A 62 0.79 -6.36 -18.27
N SER A 63 1.01 -6.90 -19.48
CA SER A 63 -0.09 -7.14 -20.40
C SER A 63 -0.99 -8.13 -19.70
N TYR A 64 -1.99 -7.60 -19.01
CA TYR A 64 -2.95 -8.35 -18.23
C TYR A 64 -3.89 -8.96 -19.23
N THR A 65 -3.48 -10.09 -19.78
CA THR A 65 -4.31 -10.84 -20.71
C THR A 65 -5.55 -11.33 -19.97
N THR A 66 -6.65 -11.49 -20.71
CA THR A 66 -7.91 -12.03 -20.18
C THR A 66 -7.69 -13.34 -19.42
N GLU A 67 -6.75 -14.18 -19.88
CA GLU A 67 -6.35 -15.43 -19.22
C GLU A 67 -5.73 -15.23 -17.82
N ILE A 68 -4.90 -14.20 -17.61
CA ILE A 68 -4.33 -13.91 -16.29
C ILE A 68 -5.43 -13.37 -15.36
N ALA A 69 -6.40 -12.65 -15.91
CA ALA A 69 -7.57 -12.18 -15.18
C ALA A 69 -8.43 -13.34 -14.66
N THR A 70 -8.75 -14.30 -15.53
CA THR A 70 -9.55 -15.47 -15.15
C THR A 70 -8.85 -16.31 -14.09
N LEU A 71 -7.54 -16.56 -14.25
CA LEU A 71 -6.76 -17.30 -13.25
C LEU A 71 -6.72 -16.60 -11.89
N LYS A 72 -6.64 -15.27 -11.87
CA LYS A 72 -6.72 -14.48 -10.63
C LYS A 72 -8.09 -14.66 -9.97
N GLU A 73 -9.17 -14.55 -10.74
CA GLU A 73 -10.53 -14.70 -10.22
C GLU A 73 -10.78 -16.10 -9.66
N GLU A 74 -10.33 -17.14 -10.36
CA GLU A 74 -10.43 -18.53 -9.92
C GLU A 74 -9.67 -18.77 -8.60
N PHE A 75 -8.45 -18.27 -8.52
CA PHE A 75 -7.66 -18.31 -7.29
C PHE A 75 -8.36 -17.61 -6.13
N LEU A 76 -8.86 -16.38 -6.34
CA LEU A 76 -9.56 -15.62 -5.30
C LEU A 76 -10.81 -16.36 -4.82
N LYS A 77 -11.64 -16.88 -5.73
CA LYS A 77 -12.83 -17.67 -5.38
C LYS A 77 -12.48 -18.90 -4.55
N ALA A 78 -11.40 -19.61 -4.91
CA ALA A 78 -10.95 -20.78 -4.15
C ALA A 78 -10.38 -20.41 -2.77
N GLN A 79 -9.67 -19.27 -2.68
CA GLN A 79 -9.17 -18.74 -1.42
C GLN A 79 -10.33 -18.34 -0.49
N ASP A 80 -11.32 -17.61 -1.00
CA ASP A 80 -12.50 -17.22 -0.24
C ASP A 80 -13.27 -18.45 0.26
N LYS A 81 -13.42 -19.47 -0.58
CA LYS A 81 -14.02 -20.74 -0.19
C LYS A 81 -13.24 -21.39 0.96
N TYR A 82 -11.91 -21.46 0.89
CA TYR A 82 -11.10 -21.99 1.98
C TYR A 82 -11.24 -21.18 3.28
N LEU A 83 -11.29 -19.84 3.18
CA LEU A 83 -11.51 -18.99 4.36
C LEU A 83 -12.88 -19.24 5.01
N LEU A 84 -13.91 -19.58 4.22
CA LEU A 84 -15.23 -19.91 4.71
C LEU A 84 -15.32 -21.32 5.30
N THR A 85 -14.71 -22.32 4.67
CA THR A 85 -14.87 -23.73 5.05
C THR A 85 -13.80 -24.24 6.02
N GLY A 86 -12.60 -23.66 6.00
CA GLY A 86 -11.44 -24.15 6.75
C GLY A 86 -10.95 -25.54 6.34
N SER A 87 -11.49 -26.12 5.26
CA SER A 87 -11.20 -27.50 4.85
C SER A 87 -9.82 -27.64 4.19
N GLU A 88 -9.10 -28.71 4.53
CA GLU A 88 -7.79 -29.01 3.93
C GLU A 88 -7.88 -29.26 2.42
N ASN A 89 -9.00 -29.80 1.93
CA ASN A 89 -9.21 -29.99 0.49
C ASN A 89 -9.34 -28.64 -0.25
N ASP A 90 -10.07 -27.68 0.34
CA ASP A 90 -10.21 -26.34 -0.24
C ASP A 90 -8.89 -25.56 -0.17
N LYS A 91 -8.09 -25.78 0.88
CA LYS A 91 -6.73 -25.24 1.00
C LYS A 91 -5.80 -25.75 -0.11
N GLN A 92 -5.81 -27.05 -0.38
CA GLN A 92 -5.01 -27.65 -1.46
C GLN A 92 -5.42 -27.10 -2.82
N ASN A 93 -6.73 -26.95 -3.04
CA ASN A 93 -7.27 -26.35 -4.26
C ASN A 93 -6.81 -24.88 -4.43
N ALA A 94 -6.97 -24.05 -3.40
CA ALA A 94 -6.52 -22.66 -3.42
C ALA A 94 -5.00 -22.54 -3.65
N SER A 95 -4.20 -23.40 -3.01
CA SER A 95 -2.75 -23.45 -3.21
C SER A 95 -2.37 -23.82 -4.65
N THR A 96 -3.11 -24.74 -5.27
CA THR A 96 -2.86 -25.18 -6.64
C THR A 96 -3.18 -24.07 -7.64
N LEU A 97 -4.33 -23.41 -7.48
CA LEU A 97 -4.74 -22.27 -8.31
C LEU A 97 -3.84 -21.04 -8.12
N LYS A 98 -3.36 -20.81 -6.90
CA LYS A 98 -2.34 -19.78 -6.64
C LYS A 98 -1.06 -20.07 -7.43
N LYS A 99 -0.61 -21.33 -7.41
CA LYS A 99 0.62 -21.74 -8.09
C LYS A 99 0.51 -21.57 -9.61
N THR A 100 -0.62 -21.93 -10.21
CA THR A 100 -0.85 -21.75 -11.66
C THR A 100 -0.89 -20.28 -12.04
N TYR A 101 -1.57 -19.45 -11.25
CA TYR A 101 -1.60 -17.99 -11.42
C TYR A 101 -0.19 -17.37 -11.34
N ASP A 102 0.57 -17.67 -10.28
CA ASP A 102 1.93 -17.16 -10.07
C ASP A 102 2.87 -17.60 -11.20
N GLN A 103 2.75 -18.84 -11.67
CA GLN A 103 3.54 -19.36 -12.79
C GLN A 103 3.21 -18.64 -14.10
N LYS A 104 1.92 -18.39 -14.38
CA LYS A 104 1.51 -17.66 -15.58
C LYS A 104 2.01 -16.21 -15.56
N LEU A 105 1.95 -15.54 -14.41
CA LEU A 105 2.53 -14.21 -14.24
C LEU A 105 4.03 -14.19 -14.52
N LYS A 106 4.77 -15.18 -14.00
CA LYS A 106 6.21 -15.31 -14.25
C LYS A 106 6.51 -15.48 -15.75
N GLN A 107 5.78 -16.37 -16.43
CA GLN A 107 5.95 -16.59 -17.87
C GLN A 107 5.63 -15.34 -18.69
N SER A 108 4.54 -14.63 -18.34
CA SER A 108 4.16 -13.39 -19.02
C SER A 108 5.24 -12.30 -18.89
N ARG A 109 5.82 -12.13 -17.70
CA ARG A 109 6.95 -11.22 -17.45
C ARG A 109 8.17 -11.59 -18.31
N GLN A 110 8.54 -12.87 -18.31
CA GLN A 110 9.67 -13.36 -19.10
C GLN A 110 9.46 -13.10 -20.59
N HIS A 111 8.26 -13.40 -21.11
CA HIS A 111 7.93 -13.18 -22.51
C HIS A 111 7.93 -11.69 -22.89
N ALA A 112 7.35 -10.83 -22.05
CA ALA A 112 7.34 -9.38 -22.25
C ALA A 112 8.77 -8.80 -22.26
N ASN A 113 9.63 -9.26 -21.35
CA ASN A 113 11.03 -8.85 -21.30
C ASN A 113 11.83 -9.36 -22.51
N ALA A 114 11.63 -10.62 -22.91
CA ALA A 114 12.26 -11.19 -24.10
C ALA A 114 11.86 -10.40 -25.37
N ARG A 115 10.57 -10.09 -25.51
CA ARG A 115 10.05 -9.26 -26.62
C ARG A 115 10.65 -7.86 -26.60
N TYR A 116 10.70 -7.21 -25.43
CA TYR A 116 11.31 -5.89 -25.28
C TYR A 116 12.79 -5.88 -25.69
N ILE A 117 13.58 -6.86 -25.25
CA ILE A 117 15.00 -6.96 -25.60
C ILE A 117 15.18 -7.25 -27.09
N HIS A 118 14.35 -8.13 -27.66
CA HIS A 118 14.41 -8.47 -29.09
C HIS A 118 14.08 -7.28 -30.00
N GLN A 119 13.09 -6.46 -29.61
CA GLN A 119 12.62 -5.31 -30.39
C GLN A 119 13.45 -4.04 -30.18
N ALA A 120 14.37 -4.03 -29.22
CA ALA A 120 15.18 -2.85 -28.92
C ALA A 120 16.32 -2.68 -29.93
N ASP A 121 16.49 -1.45 -30.42
CA ASP A 121 17.63 -1.07 -31.28
C ASP A 121 18.97 -1.30 -30.57
N ASN A 122 19.03 -1.03 -29.26
CA ASN A 122 20.21 -1.29 -28.42
C ASN A 122 19.91 -2.40 -27.41
N LYS A 123 20.26 -3.64 -27.78
CA LYS A 123 20.04 -4.85 -26.98
C LYS A 123 20.76 -4.80 -25.63
N SER A 124 22.02 -4.37 -25.62
CA SER A 124 22.83 -4.28 -24.39
C SER A 124 22.19 -3.34 -23.36
N LYS A 125 21.71 -2.17 -23.80
CA LYS A 125 21.00 -1.21 -22.94
C LYS A 125 19.65 -1.77 -22.47
N ALA A 126 18.92 -2.48 -23.33
CA ALA A 126 17.64 -3.10 -22.98
C ALA A 126 17.78 -4.22 -21.95
N ILE A 127 18.85 -5.03 -22.05
CA ILE A 127 19.18 -6.06 -21.06
C ILE A 127 19.48 -5.41 -19.70
N TRP A 128 20.39 -4.42 -19.66
CA TRP A 128 20.73 -3.72 -18.42
C TRP A 128 19.52 -3.04 -17.77
N SER A 129 18.66 -2.39 -18.57
CA SER A 129 17.40 -1.81 -18.09
C SER A 129 16.47 -2.86 -17.48
N THR A 130 16.40 -4.05 -18.07
CA THR A 130 15.56 -5.14 -17.54
C THR A 130 16.11 -5.65 -16.21
N ILE A 131 17.42 -5.91 -16.11
CA ILE A 131 18.07 -6.35 -14.87
C ILE A 131 17.87 -5.33 -13.74
N ASN A 132 18.06 -4.03 -14.03
CA ASN A 132 17.95 -2.99 -13.01
C ASN A 132 16.52 -2.75 -12.51
N ASN A 133 15.50 -3.10 -13.31
CA ASN A 133 14.10 -2.98 -12.92
C ASN A 133 13.58 -4.22 -12.16
N GLU A 134 14.27 -5.36 -12.23
CA GLU A 134 13.92 -6.57 -11.49
C GLU A 134 14.63 -6.69 -10.13
N ARG A 135 15.55 -5.76 -9.83
CA ARG A 135 16.30 -5.67 -8.57
C ARG A 135 15.57 -4.83 -7.53
#